data_AF-A0AAW1VII4-F1
#
_entry.id   AF-A0AAW1VII4-F1
#
_cell.length_a   1.000
_cell.length_b   1.000
_cell.length_c   1.000
_cell.angle_alpha   90.00
_cell.angle_beta   90.00
_cell.angle_gamma   90.00
#
_symmetry.space_group_name_H-M   'P 1'
#
loop_
_entity.id
_entity.type
_entity.pdbx_description
1 polymer ?
#
loop_
_entity_poly.entity_id
_entity_poly.type
_entity_poly.pdbx_seq_one_letter_code
_entity_poly.pdbx_strand_id
1 'polypeptide(L)'
;MRTLNILVLVCVMLAASQAREKTKCEIDHAITDADLEDLRNKNLTEKLSCFAKCALGANESINSEGEINVSKLNQAVNRWIKLTEEENANLNKCLKTLSPIKSCSDVRHIVTCVENRKVTNR
;
A
#
# COMPACT_ATOMS: atom_id res chain seq x y z
N MET A 1 -20.48 4.28 -8.41
CA MET A 1 -19.61 4.28 -7.22
C MET A 1 -18.32 3.54 -7.55
N ARG A 2 -17.25 4.25 -7.97
CA ARG A 2 -15.99 3.60 -8.35
C ARG A 2 -15.14 3.37 -7.10
N THR A 3 -14.79 2.11 -6.86
CA THR A 3 -14.01 1.64 -5.71
C THR A 3 -12.55 2.09 -5.87
N LEU A 4 -12.17 3.18 -5.21
CA LEU A 4 -10.84 3.79 -5.26
C LEU A 4 -9.79 3.02 -4.42
N ASN A 5 -10.22 1.99 -3.69
CA ASN A 5 -9.48 1.43 -2.57
C ASN A 5 -8.20 0.67 -2.96
N ILE A 6 -8.20 0.00 -4.09
CA ILE A 6 -7.01 -0.70 -4.60
C ILE A 6 -6.15 0.21 -5.47
N LEU A 7 -6.76 1.24 -6.06
CA LEU A 7 -6.01 2.28 -6.75
C LEU A 7 -5.05 2.96 -5.76
N VAL A 8 -5.45 3.18 -4.50
CA VAL A 8 -4.56 3.69 -3.44
C VAL A 8 -3.39 2.74 -3.17
N LEU A 9 -3.65 1.44 -3.08
CA LEU A 9 -2.59 0.44 -2.85
C LEU A 9 -1.61 0.35 -4.03
N VAL A 10 -2.17 0.28 -5.24
CA VAL A 10 -1.45 0.32 -6.51
C VAL A 10 -0.67 1.62 -6.61
N CYS A 11 -1.25 2.75 -6.23
CA CYS A 11 -0.59 4.05 -6.22
C CYS A 11 0.50 4.16 -5.17
N VAL A 12 0.37 3.56 -3.99
CA VAL A 12 1.46 3.51 -2.98
C VAL A 12 2.60 2.63 -3.47
N MET A 13 2.28 1.48 -4.07
CA MET A 13 3.26 0.62 -4.72
C MET A 13 3.92 1.30 -5.94
N LEU A 14 3.16 2.09 -6.70
CA LEU A 14 3.66 2.93 -7.79
C LEU A 14 4.38 4.19 -7.27
N ALA A 15 4.10 4.68 -6.06
CA ALA A 15 4.84 5.78 -5.43
C ALA A 15 6.21 5.32 -5.00
N ALA A 16 6.25 4.13 -4.38
CA ALA A 16 7.49 3.41 -4.13
C ALA A 16 8.22 3.06 -5.44
N SER A 17 7.50 2.98 -6.57
CA SER A 17 8.05 2.62 -7.88
C SER A 17 9.00 3.60 -8.55
N GLN A 18 8.97 4.88 -8.17
CA GLN A 18 9.84 5.89 -8.77
C GLN A 18 11.20 6.02 -8.06
N ALA A 19 11.41 5.28 -6.96
CA ALA A 19 12.71 5.18 -6.31
C ALA A 19 13.47 3.95 -6.84
N ARG A 20 14.80 4.06 -7.00
CA ARG A 20 15.72 3.00 -7.50
C ARG A 20 15.56 1.63 -6.82
N GLU A 21 14.91 1.57 -5.68
CA GLU A 21 14.71 0.36 -4.86
C GLU A 21 13.56 -0.53 -5.34
N LYS A 22 12.63 -0.02 -6.18
CA LYS A 22 11.57 -0.83 -6.78
C LYS A 22 12.10 -1.93 -7.68
N THR A 23 13.18 -1.64 -8.41
CA THR A 23 13.89 -2.63 -9.23
C THR A 23 14.29 -3.83 -8.38
N LYS A 24 14.64 -3.62 -7.10
CA LYS A 24 14.99 -4.71 -6.21
C LYS A 24 13.78 -5.52 -5.78
N CYS A 25 12.70 -4.89 -5.30
CA CYS A 25 11.49 -5.65 -4.89
C CYS A 25 10.79 -6.36 -6.05
N GLU A 26 10.77 -5.78 -7.25
CA GLU A 26 10.21 -6.43 -8.44
C GLU A 26 11.09 -7.58 -8.94
N ILE A 27 12.42 -7.43 -8.90
CA ILE A 27 13.35 -8.52 -9.23
C ILE A 27 13.27 -9.64 -8.18
N ASP A 28 13.36 -9.30 -6.90
CA ASP A 28 13.39 -10.25 -5.78
C ASP A 28 12.11 -11.10 -5.73
N HIS A 29 10.98 -10.55 -6.18
CA HIS A 29 9.70 -11.24 -6.23
C HIS A 29 9.24 -11.61 -7.65
N ALA A 30 10.07 -11.40 -8.68
CA ALA A 30 9.78 -11.69 -10.09
C ALA A 30 8.39 -11.19 -10.54
N ILE A 31 8.05 -9.94 -10.20
CA ILE A 31 6.75 -9.34 -10.51
C ILE A 31 6.61 -9.10 -12.01
N THR A 32 5.51 -9.59 -12.58
CA THR A 32 5.19 -9.46 -14.00
C THR A 32 4.03 -8.48 -14.22
N ASP A 33 3.81 -8.07 -15.46
CA ASP A 33 2.65 -7.24 -15.82
C ASP A 33 1.31 -7.94 -15.49
N ALA A 34 1.26 -9.27 -15.61
CA ALA A 34 0.09 -10.06 -15.23
C ALA A 34 -0.19 -9.98 -13.72
N ASP A 35 0.85 -9.98 -12.88
CA ASP A 35 0.69 -9.78 -11.43
C ASP A 35 0.15 -8.37 -11.12
N LEU A 36 0.63 -7.35 -11.85
CA LEU A 36 0.10 -5.99 -11.71
C LEU A 36 -1.36 -5.87 -12.17
N GLU A 37 -1.77 -6.68 -13.16
CA GLU A 37 -3.15 -6.78 -13.61
C GLU A 37 -4.04 -7.48 -12.58
N ASP A 38 -3.57 -8.57 -11.97
CA ASP A 38 -4.23 -9.22 -10.82
C ASP A 38 -4.47 -8.24 -9.68
N LEU A 39 -3.45 -7.43 -9.36
CA LEU A 39 -3.57 -6.40 -8.35
C LEU A 39 -4.65 -5.36 -8.71
N ARG A 40 -4.74 -4.92 -9.97
CA ARG A 40 -5.81 -4.02 -10.45
C ARG A 40 -7.19 -4.66 -10.34
N ASN A 41 -7.27 -5.97 -10.54
CA ASN A 41 -8.49 -6.78 -10.43
C ASN A 41 -8.83 -7.20 -9.00
N LYS A 42 -8.16 -6.62 -7.99
CA LYS A 42 -8.40 -6.90 -6.57
C LYS A 42 -8.00 -8.29 -6.10
N ASN A 43 -7.15 -8.96 -6.87
CA ASN A 43 -6.60 -10.25 -6.52
C ASN A 43 -5.24 -10.08 -5.84
N LEU A 44 -5.23 -9.95 -4.51
CA LEU A 44 -3.99 -9.86 -3.74
C LEU A 44 -3.42 -11.24 -3.41
N THR A 45 -2.63 -11.76 -4.35
CA THR A 45 -1.87 -13.01 -4.19
C THR A 45 -0.80 -12.88 -3.11
N GLU A 46 -0.27 -14.01 -2.62
CA GLU A 46 0.83 -14.01 -1.65
C GLU A 46 2.08 -13.30 -2.20
N LYS A 47 2.40 -13.55 -3.47
CA LYS A 47 3.47 -12.88 -4.21
C LYS A 47 3.33 -11.36 -4.21
N LEU A 48 2.13 -10.86 -4.54
CA LEU A 48 1.81 -9.43 -4.50
C LEU A 48 1.85 -8.85 -3.09
N SER A 49 1.46 -9.64 -2.09
CA SER A 49 1.52 -9.24 -0.69
C SER A 49 2.98 -9.09 -0.23
N CYS A 50 3.87 -9.98 -0.65
CA CYS A 50 5.31 -9.86 -0.35
C CYS A 50 5.95 -8.67 -1.06
N PHE A 51 5.62 -8.48 -2.34
CA PHE A 51 6.05 -7.31 -3.08
C PHE A 51 5.61 -6.01 -2.40
N ALA A 52 4.34 -5.92 -1.98
CA ALA A 52 3.84 -4.76 -1.27
C ALA A 52 4.55 -4.53 0.07
N LYS A 53 4.83 -5.59 0.85
CA LYS A 53 5.63 -5.49 2.08
C LYS A 53 7.03 -4.94 1.79
N CYS A 54 7.70 -5.46 0.75
CA CYS A 54 9.02 -5.00 0.34
C CYS A 54 9.00 -3.52 -0.07
N ALA A 55 8.03 -3.11 -0.88
CA ALA A 55 7.89 -1.73 -1.34
C ALA A 55 7.60 -0.74 -0.19
N LEU A 56 6.80 -1.16 0.80
CA LEU A 56 6.54 -0.39 2.02
C LEU A 56 7.79 -0.27 2.90
N GLY A 57 8.65 -1.28 2.93
CA GLY A 57 9.92 -1.23 3.67
C GLY A 57 10.91 -0.29 3.01
N ALA A 58 11.07 -0.40 1.68
CA ALA A 58 11.97 0.43 0.90
C ALA A 58 11.66 1.94 1.03
N ASN A 59 10.38 2.31 1.00
CA ASN A 59 9.98 3.71 1.15
C ASN A 59 9.86 4.19 2.62
N GLU A 60 10.32 3.38 3.58
CA GLU A 60 10.25 3.64 5.03
C GLU A 60 8.82 3.81 5.58
N SER A 61 7.80 3.31 4.88
CA SER A 61 6.42 3.25 5.38
C SER A 61 6.23 2.17 6.42
N ILE A 62 7.09 1.15 6.43
CA ILE A 62 7.26 0.22 7.56
C ILE A 62 8.74 0.17 7.96
N ASN A 63 9.01 0.11 9.27
CA ASN A 63 10.37 -0.09 9.77
C ASN A 63 10.75 -1.59 9.82
N SER A 64 11.97 -1.89 10.28
CA SER A 64 12.48 -3.27 10.42
C SER A 64 11.67 -4.14 11.39
N GLU A 65 10.93 -3.53 12.33
CA GLU A 65 10.05 -4.23 13.27
C GLU A 65 8.63 -4.45 12.70
N GLY A 66 8.36 -3.90 11.51
CA GLY A 66 7.06 -3.96 10.83
C GLY A 66 6.09 -2.86 11.26
N GLU A 67 6.52 -1.89 12.08
CA GLU A 67 5.65 -0.79 12.51
C GLU A 67 5.42 0.20 11.37
N ILE A 68 4.18 0.67 11.24
CA ILE A 68 3.78 1.57 10.16
C ILE A 68 4.17 3.01 10.50
N ASN A 69 4.99 3.61 9.64
CA ASN A 69 5.19 5.05 9.63
C ASN A 69 4.05 5.73 8.87
N VAL A 70 3.00 6.11 9.61
CA VAL A 70 1.79 6.74 9.08
C VAL A 70 2.09 8.00 8.28
N SER A 71 3.10 8.78 8.68
CA SER A 71 3.51 10.00 7.97
C SER A 71 4.07 9.67 6.58
N LYS A 72 4.99 8.72 6.49
CA LYS A 72 5.58 8.27 5.22
C LYS A 72 4.54 7.63 4.30
N LEU A 73 3.67 6.78 4.87
CA LEU A 73 2.61 6.14 4.11
C LEU A 73 1.61 7.17 3.56
N ASN A 74 1.20 8.17 4.35
CA ASN A 74 0.35 9.26 3.86
C ASN A 74 1.03 10.10 2.78
N GLN A 75 2.32 10.38 2.91
CA GLN A 75 3.05 11.11 1.88
C GLN A 75 3.06 10.31 0.58
N ALA A 76 3.26 8.99 0.66
CA ALA A 76 3.20 8.10 -0.51
C ALA A 76 1.79 8.08 -1.13
N VAL A 77 0.74 7.99 -0.32
CA VAL A 77 -0.67 8.04 -0.80
C VAL A 77 -0.98 9.39 -1.46
N ASN A 78 -0.71 10.49 -0.77
CA ASN A 78 -1.06 11.85 -1.20
C ASN A 78 -0.29 12.32 -2.46
N ARG A 79 0.84 11.67 -2.80
CA ARG A 79 1.53 11.89 -4.08
C ARG A 79 0.69 11.48 -5.29
N TRP A 80 -0.25 10.56 -5.13
CA TRP A 80 -1.02 9.99 -6.24
C TRP A 80 -2.51 10.21 -6.10
N ILE A 81 -3.01 10.26 -4.87
CA ILE A 81 -4.42 10.44 -4.57
C ILE A 81 -4.54 11.52 -3.52
N LYS A 82 -5.15 12.65 -3.89
CA LYS A 82 -5.47 13.70 -2.93
C LYS A 82 -6.66 13.24 -2.08
N LEU A 83 -6.36 12.73 -0.90
CA LEU A 83 -7.37 12.45 0.10
C LEU A 83 -7.84 13.77 0.72
N THR A 84 -9.14 13.87 0.99
CA THR A 84 -9.70 14.93 1.84
C THR A 84 -9.12 14.84 3.26
N GLU A 85 -9.27 15.91 4.05
CA GLU A 85 -8.83 15.91 5.45
C GLU A 85 -9.50 14.80 6.27
N GLU A 86 -10.80 14.57 6.04
CA GLU A 86 -11.56 13.49 6.67
C GLU A 86 -11.04 12.10 6.27
N GLU A 87 -10.75 11.88 4.99
CA GLU A 87 -10.20 10.61 4.49
C GLU A 87 -8.80 10.34 5.05
N ASN A 88 -7.93 11.37 5.09
CA ASN A 88 -6.61 11.27 5.73
C ASN A 88 -6.74 10.97 7.23
N ALA A 89 -7.63 11.65 7.96
CA ALA A 89 -7.85 11.40 9.38
C ALA A 89 -8.34 9.97 9.64
N ASN A 90 -9.25 9.48 8.80
CA ASN A 90 -9.77 8.11 8.88
C ASN A 90 -8.73 7.04 8.55
N LEU A 91 -7.93 7.26 7.50
CA LEU A 91 -6.81 6.40 7.15
C LEU A 91 -5.81 6.33 8.31
N ASN A 92 -5.44 7.49 8.87
CA ASN A 92 -4.53 7.58 10.02
C ASN A 92 -5.02 6.83 11.24
N LYS A 93 -6.29 7.04 11.60
CA LYS A 93 -6.89 6.35 12.74
C LYS A 93 -6.82 4.84 12.56
N CYS A 94 -7.07 4.37 11.34
CA CYS A 94 -7.06 2.96 11.03
C CYS A 94 -5.62 2.38 11.05
N LEU A 95 -4.65 3.02 10.38
CA LEU A 95 -3.27 2.57 10.34
C LEU A 95 -2.62 2.50 11.73
N LYS A 96 -2.94 3.45 12.62
CA LYS A 96 -2.44 3.47 14.01
C LYS A 96 -2.93 2.30 14.87
N THR A 97 -3.99 1.61 14.44
CA THR A 97 -4.54 0.45 15.17
C THR A 97 -4.02 -0.88 14.65
N LEU A 98 -3.25 -0.88 13.57
CA LEU A 98 -2.72 -2.11 12.99
C LEU A 98 -1.56 -2.63 13.82
N SER A 99 -1.51 -3.96 13.97
CA SER A 99 -0.33 -4.64 14.50
C SER A 99 0.84 -4.53 13.52
N PRO A 100 2.10 -4.69 13.99
CA PRO A 100 3.26 -4.68 13.12
C PRO A 100 3.16 -5.72 11.98
N ILE A 101 3.59 -5.32 10.78
CA ILE A 101 3.56 -6.12 9.55
C ILE A 101 4.77 -7.05 9.51
N LYS A 102 4.64 -8.25 10.10
CA LYS A 102 5.76 -9.21 10.24
C LYS A 102 5.86 -10.18 9.08
N SER A 103 4.74 -10.48 8.43
CA SER A 103 4.61 -11.40 7.30
C SER A 103 4.08 -10.69 6.05
N CYS A 104 4.22 -11.32 4.88
CA CYS A 104 3.62 -10.80 3.66
C CYS A 104 2.10 -10.70 3.78
N SER A 105 1.46 -11.70 4.41
CA SER A 105 0.01 -11.74 4.61
C SER A 105 -0.51 -10.58 5.46
N ASP A 106 0.30 -10.03 6.38
CA ASP A 106 -0.11 -8.92 7.23
C ASP A 106 -0.39 -7.64 6.43
N VAL A 107 0.14 -7.52 5.21
CA VAL A 107 -0.16 -6.39 4.32
C VAL A 107 -1.66 -6.31 4.00
N ARG A 108 -2.38 -7.44 4.04
CA ARG A 108 -3.85 -7.45 3.91
C ARG A 108 -4.52 -6.55 4.94
N HIS A 109 -3.97 -6.39 6.14
CA HIS A 109 -4.53 -5.49 7.14
C HIS A 109 -4.45 -4.03 6.69
N ILE A 110 -3.38 -3.63 5.99
CA ILE A 110 -3.26 -2.30 5.38
C ILE A 110 -4.30 -2.16 4.26
N VAL A 111 -4.45 -3.18 3.41
CA VAL A 111 -5.43 -3.19 2.33
C VAL A 111 -6.85 -3.03 2.88
N THR A 112 -7.23 -3.85 3.85
CA THR A 112 -8.53 -3.80 4.53
C THR A 112 -8.76 -2.44 5.19
N CYS A 113 -7.72 -1.85 5.77
CA CYS A 113 -7.77 -0.54 6.40
C CYS A 113 -8.11 0.57 5.40
N VAL A 114 -7.52 0.50 4.21
CA VAL A 114 -7.80 1.41 3.09
C VAL A 114 -9.16 1.09 2.45
N GLU A 115 -9.54 -0.19 2.34
CA GLU A 115 -10.78 -0.63 1.69
C GLU A 115 -12.05 -0.33 2.47
N ASN A 116 -12.02 -0.49 3.79
CA ASN A 116 -13.18 -0.26 4.64
C ASN A 116 -13.54 1.22 4.80
N ARG A 117 -12.72 2.14 4.27
CA ARG A 117 -12.98 3.57 4.30
C ARG A 117 -13.35 3.98 2.87
N LYS A 118 -14.62 4.34 2.64
CA LYS A 118 -15.09 4.83 1.33
C LYS A 118 -14.34 6.12 0.99
N VAL A 119 -13.23 6.01 0.27
CA VAL A 119 -12.57 7.18 -0.32
C VAL A 119 -13.40 7.59 -1.52
N THR A 120 -14.10 8.71 -1.40
CA THR A 120 -14.97 9.26 -2.44
C THR A 120 -14.15 10.20 -3.31
N ASN A 121 -13.79 9.72 -4.50
CA ASN A 121 -13.20 10.58 -5.53
C ASN A 121 -14.24 11.64 -5.94
N ARG A 122 -13.90 12.92 -5.80
CA ARG A 122 -14.72 14.04 -6.29
C ARG A 122 -14.25 14.48 -7.66
#